data_AF-Q3LVF4-F1
#
_entry.id   AF-Q3LVF4-F1
#
_cell.length_a   1.000
_cell.length_b   1.000
_cell.length_c   1.000
_cell.angle_alpha   90.00
_cell.angle_beta   90.00
_cell.angle_gamma   90.00
#
_symmetry.space_group_name_H-M   'P 1'
#
loop_
_entity.id
_entity.type
_entity.pdbx_description
1 polymer ?
#
loop_
_entity_poly.entity_id
_entity_poly.type
_entity_poly.pdbx_seq_one_letter_code
_entity_poly.pdbx_strand_id
1 'polypeptide(L)'
;NIYHKPIRVSEVITEEYMVCRSDSFYIGQKVPPLSLHERLQPGHTYFLLPTHIFHSVLSFVTIASFTASSRKPDMDDSNCNTKMKAAFLKKAAASSCSPFDIQKTASGTLRIR
;
A
#
# COMPACT_ATOMS: atom_id res chain seq x y z
N ASN A 1 -4.16 -21.18 20.88
CA ASN A 1 -3.46 -20.28 19.94
C ASN A 1 -3.87 -20.68 18.52
N ILE A 2 -4.72 -19.90 17.85
CA ILE A 2 -5.50 -20.33 16.65
C ILE A 2 -4.66 -20.36 15.34
N TYR A 3 -3.43 -19.84 15.36
CA TYR A 3 -2.63 -19.58 14.16
C TYR A 3 -1.55 -20.62 13.80
N HIS A 4 -1.70 -21.88 14.23
CA HIS A 4 -0.70 -22.92 13.93
C HIS A 4 -0.74 -23.43 12.48
N LYS A 5 -1.76 -23.08 11.69
CA LYS A 5 -1.82 -23.47 10.28
C LYS A 5 -1.11 -22.41 9.43
N PRO A 6 0.03 -22.72 8.79
CA PRO A 6 0.66 -21.79 7.87
C PRO A 6 -0.22 -21.61 6.63
N ILE A 7 -0.51 -20.35 6.29
CA ILE A 7 -1.30 -19.99 5.10
C ILE A 7 -0.37 -20.01 3.90
N ARG A 8 -0.70 -20.77 2.85
CA ARG A 8 0.04 -20.71 1.59
C ARG A 8 -0.35 -19.47 0.81
N VAL A 9 0.59 -18.90 0.07
CA VAL A 9 0.32 -17.75 -0.80
C VAL A 9 -0.75 -18.09 -1.84
N SER A 10 -0.79 -19.32 -2.34
CA SER A 10 -1.84 -19.82 -3.22
C SER A 10 -3.26 -19.76 -2.64
N GLU A 11 -3.41 -19.67 -1.31
CA GLU A 11 -4.72 -19.56 -0.66
C GLU A 11 -5.23 -18.10 -0.61
N VAL A 12 -4.37 -17.12 -0.90
CA VAL A 12 -4.67 -15.68 -0.76
C VAL A 12 -4.65 -14.95 -2.11
N ILE A 13 -3.82 -15.40 -3.05
CA ILE A 13 -3.73 -14.83 -4.39
C ILE A 13 -5.00 -15.14 -5.20
N THR A 14 -5.42 -14.17 -6.02
CA THR A 14 -6.51 -14.32 -7.01
C THR A 14 -6.00 -13.91 -8.39
N GLU A 15 -6.84 -14.00 -9.43
CA GLU A 15 -6.49 -13.55 -10.78
C GLU A 15 -6.21 -12.03 -10.84
N GLU A 16 -6.80 -11.26 -9.94
CA GLU A 16 -6.67 -9.80 -9.91
C GLU A 16 -5.62 -9.31 -8.91
N TYR A 17 -5.31 -10.09 -7.87
CA TYR A 17 -4.48 -9.66 -6.76
C TYR A 17 -3.36 -10.64 -6.41
N MET A 18 -2.16 -10.10 -6.18
CA MET A 18 -0.96 -10.84 -5.77
C MET A 18 -0.42 -10.31 -4.43
N VAL A 19 0.40 -11.12 -3.75
CA VAL A 19 0.94 -10.81 -2.43
C VAL A 19 2.43 -10.45 -2.51
N CYS A 20 2.86 -9.43 -1.78
CA CYS A 20 4.27 -9.13 -1.53
C CYS A 20 4.55 -8.91 -0.03
N ARG A 21 5.81 -8.98 0.37
CA ARG A 21 6.21 -8.56 1.73
C ARG A 21 6.27 -7.03 1.83
N SER A 22 5.88 -6.47 2.96
CA SER A 22 5.96 -5.03 3.19
C SER A 22 7.40 -4.50 3.25
N ASP A 23 8.36 -5.35 3.62
CA ASP A 23 9.77 -4.98 3.64
C ASP A 23 10.40 -4.85 2.24
N SER A 24 9.67 -5.25 1.20
CA SER A 24 10.11 -5.30 -0.18
C SER A 24 9.35 -4.30 -1.08
N PHE A 25 8.52 -3.44 -0.49
CA PHE A 25 7.69 -2.48 -1.21
C PHE A 25 8.38 -1.10 -1.30
N TYR A 26 9.29 -0.96 -2.26
CA TYR A 26 10.14 0.21 -2.46
C TYR A 26 9.71 1.09 -3.64
N ILE A 27 9.69 2.40 -3.43
CA ILE A 27 9.43 3.38 -4.50
C ILE A 27 10.64 3.41 -5.45
N GLY A 28 10.36 3.39 -6.74
CA GLY A 28 11.37 3.36 -7.81
C GLY A 28 11.90 1.97 -8.12
N GLN A 29 11.33 0.90 -7.54
CA GLN A 29 11.71 -0.48 -7.82
C GLN A 29 10.51 -1.33 -8.26
N LYS A 30 10.77 -2.43 -8.96
CA LYS A 30 9.73 -3.45 -9.21
C LYS A 30 9.40 -4.16 -7.90
N VAL A 31 8.11 -4.41 -7.68
CA VAL A 31 7.63 -5.10 -6.49
C VAL A 31 7.85 -6.61 -6.68
N PRO A 32 8.58 -7.29 -5.79
CA PRO A 32 8.75 -8.73 -5.90
C PRO A 32 7.49 -9.45 -5.39
N PRO A 33 6.79 -10.24 -6.24
CA PRO A 33 5.70 -11.09 -5.78
C PRO A 33 6.21 -12.28 -4.98
N LEU A 34 5.41 -12.76 -4.04
CA LEU A 34 5.66 -14.03 -3.37
C LEU A 34 5.29 -15.21 -4.27
N SER A 35 6.06 -16.29 -4.13
CA SER A 35 5.78 -17.53 -4.86
C SER A 35 4.52 -18.21 -4.33
N LEU A 36 3.72 -18.81 -5.21
CA LEU A 36 2.51 -19.57 -4.86
C LEU A 36 2.78 -20.71 -3.86
N HIS A 37 3.99 -21.27 -3.91
CA HIS A 37 4.41 -22.38 -3.05
C HIS A 37 4.93 -21.90 -1.68
N GLU A 38 5.13 -20.60 -1.52
CA GLU A 38 5.62 -20.02 -0.28
C GLU A 38 4.50 -19.97 0.77
N ARG A 39 4.90 -19.97 2.04
CA ARG A 39 4.00 -19.89 3.19
C ARG A 39 4.18 -18.55 3.88
N LEU A 40 3.06 -17.88 4.16
CA LEU A 40 3.04 -16.67 4.96
C LEU A 40 3.54 -17.01 6.37
N GLN A 41 4.51 -16.23 6.81
CA GLN A 41 5.20 -16.43 8.08
C GLN A 41 4.53 -15.55 9.13
N PRO A 42 4.20 -16.09 10.32
CA PRO A 42 3.69 -15.30 11.43
C PRO A 42 4.64 -14.15 11.79
N GLY A 43 4.08 -12.99 12.18
CA GLY A 43 4.86 -11.81 12.56
C GLY A 43 5.38 -10.97 11.39
N HIS A 44 5.20 -11.42 10.14
CA HIS A 44 5.47 -10.62 8.95
C HIS A 44 4.21 -9.94 8.42
N THR A 45 4.39 -8.76 7.83
CA THR A 45 3.33 -7.99 7.19
C THR A 45 3.42 -8.16 5.68
N TYR A 46 2.26 -8.36 5.06
CA TYR A 46 2.12 -8.64 3.64
C TYR A 46 1.12 -7.66 3.03
N PHE A 47 1.39 -7.19 1.81
CA PHE A 47 0.45 -6.40 1.04
C PHE A 47 -0.19 -7.25 -0.04
N LEU A 48 -1.50 -7.08 -0.21
CA LEU A 48 -2.27 -7.61 -1.32
C LEU A 48 -2.48 -6.48 -2.32
N LEU A 49 -1.96 -6.64 -3.53
CA LEU A 49 -1.90 -5.59 -4.54
C LEU A 49 -2.43 -6.11 -5.88
N PRO A 50 -3.10 -5.27 -6.68
CA PRO A 50 -3.44 -5.61 -8.06
C PRO A 50 -2.24 -6.13 -8.87
N THR A 51 -2.46 -7.16 -9.68
CA THR A 51 -1.43 -7.84 -10.50
C THR A 51 -0.60 -6.88 -11.34
N HIS A 52 -1.24 -5.90 -11.99
CA HIS A 52 -0.57 -4.93 -12.87
C HIS A 52 0.57 -4.14 -12.19
N ILE A 53 0.54 -3.99 -10.86
CA ILE A 53 1.57 -3.27 -10.09
C ILE A 53 2.89 -4.03 -10.10
N PHE A 54 2.86 -5.36 -10.15
CA PHE A 54 4.06 -6.22 -10.14
C PHE A 54 4.82 -6.18 -11.47
N HIS A 55 4.17 -5.77 -12.54
CA HIS A 55 4.77 -5.70 -13.87
C HIS A 55 5.52 -4.37 -14.12
N SER A 56 5.32 -3.37 -13.25
CA SER A 56 5.89 -2.03 -13.39
C SER A 56 6.77 -1.64 -12.20
N VAL A 57 7.56 -0.59 -12.37
CA VAL A 57 8.26 0.05 -11.26
C VAL A 57 7.24 0.81 -10.41
N LEU A 58 7.31 0.64 -9.08
CA LEU A 58 6.43 1.35 -8.15
C LEU A 58 6.74 2.85 -8.19
N SER A 59 5.78 3.65 -8.62
CA SER A 59 5.92 5.10 -8.70
C SER A 59 5.11 5.83 -7.62
N PHE A 60 5.44 7.10 -7.37
CA PHE A 60 4.62 7.98 -6.52
C PHE A 60 3.18 8.09 -7.02
N VAL A 61 2.97 8.10 -8.33
CA VAL A 61 1.63 8.20 -8.93
C VAL A 61 0.81 6.95 -8.62
N THR A 62 1.43 5.77 -8.72
CA THR A 62 0.82 4.49 -8.37
C THR A 62 0.35 4.50 -6.92
N ILE A 63 1.20 4.97 -6.00
CA ILE A 63 0.88 5.04 -4.57
C ILE A 63 -0.26 6.03 -4.29
N ALA A 64 -0.21 7.20 -4.92
CA ALA A 64 -1.26 8.21 -4.79
C ALA A 64 -2.62 7.67 -5.24
N SER A 65 -2.64 6.84 -6.29
CA SER A 65 -3.89 6.23 -6.80
C SER A 65 -4.59 5.35 -5.75
N PHE A 66 -3.83 4.60 -4.92
CA PHE A 66 -4.42 3.76 -3.86
C PHE A 66 -5.11 4.58 -2.77
N THR A 67 -4.56 5.75 -2.43
CA THR A 67 -5.15 6.62 -1.40
C THR A 67 -6.39 7.37 -1.86
N ALA A 68 -6.54 7.58 -3.18
CA ALA A 68 -7.70 8.24 -3.75
C ALA A 68 -8.96 7.34 -3.68
N SER A 69 -8.79 6.03 -3.87
CA SER A 69 -9.89 5.07 -3.90
C SER A 69 -10.49 4.72 -2.53
N SER A 70 -9.76 4.97 -1.42
CA SER A 70 -10.24 4.67 -0.06
C SER A 70 -11.18 5.73 0.54
N ARG A 71 -11.40 6.87 -0.14
CA ARG A 71 -12.38 7.87 0.31
C ARG A 71 -13.74 7.58 -0.31
N LYS A 72 -14.65 7.00 0.48
CA LYS A 72 -16.08 7.22 0.22
C LYS A 72 -16.30 8.75 0.27
N PRO A 73 -17.05 9.34 -0.66
CA PRO A 73 -17.48 10.72 -0.49
C PRO A 73 -18.44 10.71 0.69
N ASP A 74 -17.99 11.15 1.86
CA ASP A 74 -18.91 11.61 2.88
C ASP A 74 -19.70 12.76 2.24
N MET A 75 -21.01 12.59 2.08
CA MET A 75 -21.92 13.68 1.75
C MET A 75 -21.86 14.67 2.90
N ASP A 76 -21.07 15.73 2.73
CA ASP A 76 -21.38 17.02 3.35
C ASP A 76 -21.24 18.09 2.27
N ASP A 77 -22.41 18.46 1.74
CA ASP A 77 -22.59 19.56 0.81
C ASP A 77 -22.36 20.86 1.57
N SER A 78 -21.11 21.32 1.58
CA SER A 78 -20.76 22.64 2.10
C SER A 78 -19.76 23.30 1.17
N ASN A 79 -20.34 23.95 0.16
CA ASN A 79 -19.73 24.93 -0.72
C ASN A 79 -18.73 25.85 0.01
N CYS A 80 -17.42 25.64 -0.19
CA CYS A 80 -16.44 26.68 0.08
C CYS A 80 -15.19 26.58 -0.84
N ASN A 81 -15.17 27.52 -1.79
CA ASN A 81 -14.04 28.23 -2.37
C ASN A 81 -12.66 27.53 -2.46
N THR A 82 -12.16 27.49 -3.70
CA THR A 82 -10.90 26.98 -4.30
C THR A 82 -9.57 27.15 -3.53
N LYS A 83 -9.55 27.73 -2.32
CA LYS A 83 -8.38 27.82 -1.44
C LYS A 83 -8.14 26.58 -0.56
N MET A 84 -9.13 25.68 -0.41
CA MET A 84 -9.00 24.50 0.48
C MET A 84 -8.19 23.32 -0.10
N LYS A 85 -7.97 23.25 -1.42
CA LYS A 85 -7.20 22.15 -2.04
C LYS A 85 -5.74 22.08 -1.53
N ALA A 86 -5.12 23.23 -1.26
CA ALA A 86 -3.76 23.30 -0.72
C ALA A 86 -3.70 22.99 0.79
N ALA A 87 -4.78 23.29 1.55
CA ALA A 87 -4.86 22.99 2.97
C ALA A 87 -5.13 21.50 3.25
N PHE A 88 -5.88 20.82 2.37
CA PHE A 88 -6.14 19.38 2.49
C PHE A 88 -4.87 18.54 2.30
N LEU A 89 -3.99 18.93 1.37
CA LEU A 89 -2.68 18.29 1.22
C LEU A 89 -1.81 18.45 2.49
N LYS A 90 -1.90 19.61 3.16
CA LYS A 90 -1.21 19.84 4.44
C LYS A 90 -1.82 19.04 5.59
N LYS A 91 -3.14 18.80 5.57
CA LYS A 91 -3.83 18.01 6.60
C LYS A 91 -3.55 16.51 6.48
N ALA A 92 -3.41 15.96 5.28
CA ALA A 92 -3.04 14.56 5.08
C ALA A 92 -1.62 14.23 5.57
N ALA A 93 -0.70 15.19 5.54
CA ALA A 93 0.65 15.06 6.09
C ALA A 93 0.73 15.33 7.60
N ALA A 94 -0.29 15.97 8.20
CA ALA A 94 -0.31 16.41 9.59
C ALA A 94 -1.34 15.68 10.47
N SER A 95 -2.29 14.95 9.89
CA SER A 95 -3.20 14.07 10.62
C SER A 95 -2.55 12.71 10.77
N SER A 96 -2.59 12.16 11.97
CA SER A 96 -2.14 10.82 12.40
C SER A 96 -2.89 9.65 11.72
N CYS A 97 -3.28 9.82 10.46
CA CYS A 97 -4.13 8.92 9.68
C CYS A 97 -3.58 8.81 8.26
N SER A 98 -2.26 8.63 8.11
CA SER A 98 -1.72 8.12 6.86
C SER A 98 -1.88 6.59 6.86
N PRO A 99 -2.53 5.99 5.85
CA PRO A 99 -2.75 4.54 5.80
C PRO A 99 -1.44 3.74 5.70
N PHE A 100 -0.32 4.41 5.41
CA PHE A 100 1.02 3.85 5.34
C PHE A 100 2.07 4.87 5.82
N ASP A 101 3.22 4.36 6.25
CA ASP A 101 4.41 5.13 6.62
C ASP A 101 5.44 5.08 5.47
N ILE A 102 6.08 6.21 5.17
CA ILE A 102 7.15 6.28 4.16
C ILE A 102 8.48 6.44 4.88
N GLN A 103 9.30 5.40 4.80
CA GLN A 103 10.59 5.34 5.46
C GLN A 103 11.73 5.47 4.46
N LYS A 104 12.75 6.26 4.81
CA LYS A 104 14.01 6.32 4.06
C LYS A 104 15.00 5.30 4.62
N THR A 105 15.50 4.39 3.78
CA THR A 105 16.53 3.43 4.17
C THR A 105 17.91 4.09 4.26
N ALA A 106 18.87 3.41 4.90
CA ALA A 106 20.27 3.86 4.96
C ALA A 106 20.89 4.06 3.55
N SER A 107 20.43 3.31 2.55
CA SER A 107 20.84 3.47 1.15
C SER A 107 20.21 4.67 0.44
N GLY A 108 19.29 5.39 1.10
CA GLY A 108 18.57 6.54 0.54
C GLY A 108 17.30 6.20 -0.23
N THR A 109 16.90 4.92 -0.31
CA THR A 109 15.69 4.46 -0.98
C THR A 109 14.46 4.69 -0.10
N LEU A 110 13.29 4.94 -0.72
CA LEU A 110 12.03 5.08 -0.01
C LEU A 110 11.26 3.75 0.02
N ARG A 111 10.79 3.36 1.20
CA ARG A 111 9.99 2.16 1.46
C ARG A 111 8.65 2.54 2.07
N ILE A 112 7.60 1.81 1.72
CA ILE A 112 6.27 1.99 2.29
C ILE A 112 5.99 0.86 3.29
N ARG A 113 5.49 1.20 4.48
CA ARG A 113 5.15 0.26 5.56
C ARG A 113 3.74 0.43 6.07
#